data_AF-A0A0B8P6M3-F1
#
_entry.id   AF-A0A0B8P6M3-F1
#
_cell.length_a   1.000
_cell.length_b   1.000
_cell.length_c   1.000
_cell.angle_alpha   90.00
_cell.angle_beta   90.00
_cell.angle_gamma   90.00
#
_symmetry.space_group_name_H-M   'P 1'
#
loop_
_entity.id
_entity.type
_entity.pdbx_description
1 polymer ?
#
loop_
_entity_poly.entity_id
_entity_poly.type
_entity_poly.pdbx_seq_one_letter_code
_entity_poly.pdbx_strand_id
1 'polypeptide(L)' 'MDSKLPPEDVDKSVLIPWFELPERIELKKTAIFGHWAALMGFDSKDAIGLDTGCVWGNHMTMLRWEDKRYFHQAAL' A
#
# COMPACT_ATOMS: atom_id res chain seq x y z
N MET A 1 13.34 -15.14 0.52
CA MET A 1 11.87 -15.05 0.33
C MET A 1 11.32 -13.76 0.97
N ASP A 2 12.22 -12.84 1.31
CA ASP A 2 12.00 -11.84 2.36
C ASP A 2 11.41 -10.54 1.80
N SER A 3 11.40 -10.40 0.47
CA SER A 3 10.77 -9.28 -0.24
C SER A 3 9.25 -9.32 -0.29
N LYS A 4 8.61 -10.36 0.28
CA LYS A 4 7.15 -10.50 0.36
C LYS A 4 6.58 -10.25 1.76
N LEU A 5 7.43 -10.03 2.75
CA LEU A 5 7.01 -9.71 4.11
C LEU A 5 6.47 -8.26 4.20
N PRO A 6 5.66 -7.96 5.23
CA PRO A 6 5.33 -6.58 5.58
C PRO A 6 6.59 -5.73 5.79
N PRO A 7 6.59 -4.42 5.49
CA PRO A 7 7.74 -3.54 5.76
C PRO A 7 8.16 -3.45 7.24
N GLU A 8 7.28 -3.85 8.15
CA GLU A 8 7.55 -3.94 9.59
C GLU A 8 8.37 -5.18 9.99
N ASP A 9 8.35 -6.23 9.16
CA ASP A 9 8.99 -7.52 9.42
C ASP A 9 10.31 -7.70 8.66
N VAL A 10 10.80 -6.64 8.00
CA VAL A 10 12.07 -6.66 7.24
C VAL A 10 13.10 -5.72 7.87
N ASP A 11 14.37 -6.04 7.67
CA ASP A 11 15.46 -5.12 8.00
C ASP A 11 15.42 -3.90 7.07
N LYS A 12 14.99 -2.77 7.63
CA LYS A 12 14.86 -1.48 6.92
C LYS A 12 16.19 -0.90 6.44
N SER A 13 17.33 -1.40 6.93
CA SER A 13 18.65 -1.03 6.41
C SER A 13 18.96 -1.72 5.06
N VAL A 14 18.23 -2.79 4.73
CA VAL A 14 18.44 -3.60 3.52
C VAL A 14 17.29 -3.45 2.53
N LEU A 15 16.04 -3.44 3.01
CA LEU A 15 14.84 -3.36 2.19
C LEU A 15 13.97 -2.19 2.62
N ILE A 16 13.62 -1.35 1.65
CA ILE A 16 12.75 -0.19 1.85
C ILE A 16 11.61 -0.21 0.82
N PRO A 17 10.38 0.19 1.20
CA PRO A 17 9.30 0.33 0.25
C PRO A 17 9.67 1.29 -0.88
N TRP A 18 9.26 0.97 -2.10
CA TRP A 18 9.64 1.75 -3.28
C TRP A 18 9.23 3.23 -3.18
N PHE A 19 8.14 3.53 -2.48
CA PHE A 19 7.63 4.89 -2.28
C PHE A 19 8.40 5.68 -1.20
N GLU A 20 9.25 5.04 -0.41
CA GLU A 20 10.11 5.64 0.62
C GLU A 20 11.59 5.74 0.18
N LEU A 21 11.92 5.30 -1.03
CA LEU A 21 13.28 5.39 -1.58
C LEU A 21 13.80 6.84 -1.54
N PRO A 22 14.93 7.12 -0.85
CA PRO A 22 15.44 8.50 -0.67
C PRO A 22 15.71 9.26 -1.97
N GLU A 23 16.14 8.54 -3.02
CA GLU A 23 16.51 9.10 -4.32
C GLU A 23 15.51 8.73 -5.42
N ARG A 24 14.25 8.47 -5.07
CA ARG A 24 13.24 8.17 -6.09
C ARG A 24 12.92 9.39 -6.95
N ILE A 25 12.57 9.11 -8.20
CA ILE A 25 11.99 10.12 -9.07
C ILE A 25 10.67 10.63 -8.46
N GLU A 26 10.53 11.95 -8.39
CA GLU A 26 9.32 12.58 -7.84
C GLU A 26 8.08 12.21 -8.66
N LEU A 27 7.02 11.84 -7.96
CA LEU A 27 5.73 11.56 -8.59
C LEU A 27 4.96 12.86 -8.75
N LYS A 28 4.70 13.25 -10.00
CA LYS A 28 3.91 14.47 -10.32
C LYS A 28 2.42 14.36 -9.95
N LYS A 29 1.96 13.16 -9.60
CA LYS A 29 0.60 12.81 -9.20
C LYS A 29 0.67 11.72 -8.14
N THR A 30 -0.33 11.65 -7.26
CA THR A 30 -0.46 10.53 -6.31
C THR A 30 -0.62 9.22 -7.08
N ALA A 31 0.23 8.24 -6.76
CA ALA A 31 0.14 6.89 -7.29
C ALA A 31 -0.82 6.04 -6.44
N ILE A 32 -1.91 5.55 -7.03
CA ILE A 32 -2.81 4.59 -6.38
C ILE A 32 -2.41 3.20 -6.85
N PHE A 33 -2.10 2.29 -5.93
CA PHE A 33 -1.57 0.96 -6.25
C PHE A 33 -2.17 -0.15 -5.39
N GLY A 34 -1.90 -1.38 -5.79
CA GLY A 34 -2.26 -2.60 -5.05
C GLY A 34 -1.16 -3.65 -5.16
N HIS A 35 -1.52 -4.93 -5.30
CA HIS A 35 -0.62 -6.10 -5.44
C HIS A 35 0.18 -6.48 -4.18
N TRP A 36 0.48 -5.53 -3.30
CA TRP A 36 1.24 -5.75 -2.07
C TRP A 36 0.33 -5.93 -0.85
N ALA A 37 -0.39 -7.05 -0.77
CA ALA A 37 -1.32 -7.34 0.33
C ALA A 37 -0.66 -7.32 1.72
N ALA A 38 0.62 -7.69 1.84
CA ALA A 38 1.38 -7.66 3.09
C ALA A 38 1.59 -6.23 3.65
N LEU A 39 1.33 -5.18 2.85
CA LEU A 39 1.37 -3.79 3.29
C LEU A 39 0.10 -3.39 4.09
N MET A 40 -1.01 -4.12 3.93
CA MET A 40 -2.31 -3.83 4.58
C MET A 40 -2.84 -2.42 4.34
N GLY A 41 -2.55 -1.87 3.15
CA GLY A 41 -2.92 -0.51 2.76
C GLY A 41 -1.89 0.54 3.21
N PHE A 42 -1.91 1.69 2.52
CA PHE A 42 -1.00 2.80 2.81
C PHE A 42 -1.62 4.11 2.33
N ASP A 43 -1.43 5.20 3.07
CA ASP A 43 -1.94 6.52 2.68
C ASP A 43 -0.88 7.60 2.90
N SER A 44 -0.53 8.27 1.81
CA SER A 44 0.36 9.42 1.80
C SER A 44 -0.01 10.35 0.65
N LYS A 45 0.61 11.53 0.62
CA LYS A 45 0.45 12.50 -0.48
C LYS A 45 0.85 11.91 -1.84
N ASP A 46 1.88 11.07 -1.86
CA ASP A 46 2.54 10.64 -3.10
C ASP A 46 2.10 9.25 -3.54
N ALA A 47 1.71 8.39 -2.61
CA ALA A 47 1.29 7.01 -2.89
C ALA A 47 0.18 6.55 -1.94
N ILE A 48 -0.81 5.84 -2.49
CA ILE A 48 -1.93 5.23 -1.77
C ILE A 48 -2.00 3.75 -2.14
N GLY A 49 -1.84 2.87 -1.17
CA GLY A 49 -2.00 1.42 -1.31
C GLY A 49 -3.41 1.00 -0.92
N LEU A 50 -4.14 0.36 -1.84
CA LEU A 50 -5.51 -0.13 -1.62
C LEU A 50 -5.59 -1.65 -1.44
N ASP A 51 -4.47 -2.36 -1.63
CA ASP A 51 -4.45 -3.82 -1.44
C ASP A 51 -4.39 -4.15 0.05
N THR A 52 -5.56 -4.39 0.59
CA THR A 52 -5.78 -4.86 1.97
C THR A 52 -6.04 -6.36 2.03
N GLY A 53 -5.61 -7.13 1.02
CA GLY A 53 -5.56 -8.59 1.08
C GLY A 53 -6.93 -9.29 1.14
N CYS A 54 -7.94 -8.79 0.41
CA CYS A 54 -9.31 -9.33 0.42
C CYS A 54 -9.36 -10.86 0.22
N VAL A 55 -8.59 -11.40 -0.73
CA VAL A 55 -8.57 -12.86 -1.02
C VAL A 55 -7.94 -13.70 0.08
N TRP A 56 -7.25 -13.06 1.02
CA TRP A 56 -6.59 -13.70 2.17
C TRP A 56 -7.43 -13.62 3.46
N GLY A 57 -8.72 -13.25 3.36
CA GLY A 57 -9.64 -13.18 4.50
C GLY A 57 -9.71 -11.81 5.18
N ASN A 58 -9.05 -10.78 4.63
CA ASN A 58 -9.14 -9.41 5.12
C ASN A 58 -10.32 -8.67 4.48
N HIS A 59 -10.06 -7.58 3.76
CA HIS A 59 -11.12 -6.77 3.16
C HIS A 59 -10.67 -6.16 1.83
N MET A 60 -11.63 -5.78 0.99
CA MET A 60 -11.43 -4.95 -0.19
C MET A 60 -11.54 -3.48 0.21
N THR A 61 -10.58 -2.65 -0.19
CA THR A 61 -10.57 -1.21 0.08
C THR A 61 -10.83 -0.40 -1.19
N MET A 62 -11.70 0.61 -1.08
CA MET A 62 -12.07 1.52 -2.17
C MET A 62 -11.88 2.96 -1.71
N LEU A 63 -11.35 3.80 -2.61
CA LEU A 63 -11.17 5.24 -2.38
C LEU A 63 -12.07 6.03 -3.32
N ARG A 64 -12.89 6.92 -2.77
CA ARG A 64 -13.53 8.00 -3.53
C ARG A 64 -12.60 9.22 -3.54
N TRP A 65 -12.19 9.64 -4.73
CA TRP A 65 -11.09 10.58 -4.88
C TRP A 65 -11.45 12.01 -4.47
N GLU A 66 -12.67 12.43 -4.75
CA GLU A 66 -13.17 13.80 -4.60
C GLU A 66 -13.11 14.29 -3.15
N ASP A 67 -13.45 13.41 -2.21
CA ASP A 67 -13.49 13.70 -0.78
C ASP A 67 -12.54 12.82 0.05
N LYS A 68 -11.69 12.03 -0.63
CA LYS A 68 -10.74 11.10 -0.02
C LYS A 68 -11.38 10.10 0.93
N ARG A 69 -12.65 9.75 0.69
CA ARG A 69 -13.36 8.83 1.56
C ARG A 69 -13.02 7.37 1.23
N TYR A 70 -12.69 6.62 2.26
CA TYR A 70 -12.47 5.18 2.17
C TYR A 70 -13.76 4.40 2.46
N PHE A 71 -13.90 3.28 1.75
CA PHE A 71 -14.95 2.29 1.93
C PHE A 71 -14.29 0.91 1.98
N HIS A 72 -14.83 0.02 2.80
CA HIS A 72 -14.30 -1.33 2.96
C HIS A 72 -15.42 -2.36 2.87
N GLN A 73 -15.13 -3.50 2.24
CA GLN A 73 -15.99 -4.67 2.20
C GLN A 73 -15.20 -5.86 2.75
N ALA A 74 -15.69 -6.48 3.82
CA ALA A 74 -15.07 -7.69 4.37
C ALA A 74 -15.07 -8.83 3.33
N ALA A 75 -14.05 -9.67 3.37
CA ALA A 75 -14.01 -10.92 2.63
C ALA A 75 -15.21 -11.83 3.01
N LEU A 76 -15.60 -12.71 2.10
CA LEU A 76 -16.71 -13.65 2.27
C LEU A 76 -16.35 -14.78 3.25
#